data_AF-A0A8H7C6Y7-F1
#
_entry.id   AF-A0A8H7C6Y7-F1
#
_cell.length_a   1.000
_cell.length_b   1.000
_cell.length_c   1.000
_cell.angle_alpha   90.00
_cell.angle_beta   90.00
_cell.angle_gamma   90.00
#
_symmetry.space_group_name_H-M   'P 1'
#
loop_
_entity.id
_entity.type
_entity.pdbx_description
1 polymer ?
#
loop_
_entity_poly.entity_id
_entity_poly.type
_entity_poly.pdbx_seq_one_letter_code
_entity_poly.pdbx_strand_id
1 'polypeptide(L)'
;MPFRLTASLACLGIATVLWRYRPVRWIRTHSLTSSLYWTARSWLWNYPLTPDLAIWDEGDPNQYEKWLEERARTVRIWEFLSPYFAERGYTMYIRADLSDVMVYRFPASSMIDASKLSYPYAQRACTNEEEFKFGSIAHRVWAARDREGRDVILKVISGAVPANELKALQLLLSEPLRSDPRNHTIPIIEFIEFNQQTFIVMPRWSDPVQSDFSTVGEVIRYARIFFEALTFLHENNITHGDIALQNMSMDVLTPCPCYPRYYTGYHGPERRYALIDFGGAELPTVAGEPSPGFEESRRRDIAWLAETLEIHLRCIEHVVPGIDKFLAPMSADNWENLPAAATVLSSFDETCCYLSSEELNMPLKAYRWDRGRFSYRDAPPENL
;
A
#
# COMPACT_ATOMS: atom_id res chain seq x y z
N MET A 1 1.80 -2.03 61.49
CA MET A 1 2.54 -0.81 61.11
C MET A 1 1.92 -0.26 59.83
N PRO A 2 1.36 0.96 59.82
CA PRO A 2 0.83 1.54 58.59
C PRO A 2 1.96 2.29 57.85
N PHE A 3 2.17 1.96 56.58
CA PHE A 3 3.05 2.71 55.68
C PHE A 3 2.48 4.12 55.47
N ARG A 4 3.15 5.14 56.01
CA ARG A 4 2.88 6.55 55.68
C ARG A 4 3.71 6.91 54.44
N LEU A 5 3.04 7.07 53.30
CA LEU A 5 3.61 7.73 52.12
C LEU A 5 3.74 9.23 52.43
N THR A 6 4.89 9.67 52.89
CA THR A 6 5.24 11.09 52.96
C THR A 6 5.78 11.51 51.59
N ALA A 7 4.89 11.97 50.70
CA ALA A 7 5.31 12.74 49.53
C ALA A 7 5.82 14.11 50.01
N SER A 8 7.09 14.43 49.73
CA SER A 8 7.68 15.74 50.04
C SER A 8 6.90 16.86 49.35
N LEU A 9 6.66 17.99 50.05
CA LEU A 9 6.07 19.22 49.48
C LEU A 9 6.85 19.72 48.25
N ALA A 10 8.16 19.44 48.16
CA ALA A 10 8.96 19.75 46.98
C ALA A 10 8.58 18.87 45.77
N CYS A 11 8.24 17.59 46.00
CA CYS A 11 7.75 16.70 44.95
C CYS A 11 6.36 17.13 44.46
N LEU A 12 5.48 17.61 45.35
CA LEU A 12 4.18 18.18 44.99
C LEU A 12 4.33 19.50 44.21
N GLY A 13 5.31 20.35 44.55
CA GLY A 13 5.64 21.59 43.83
C GLY A 13 6.21 21.35 42.44
N ILE A 14 7.14 20.39 42.30
CA ILE A 14 7.69 19.98 40.99
C ILE A 14 6.60 19.32 40.14
N ALA A 15 5.75 18.46 40.72
CA ALA A 15 4.64 17.84 40.01
C ALA A 15 3.60 18.89 39.54
N THR A 16 3.28 19.90 40.34
CA THR A 16 2.36 20.97 39.94
C THR A 16 2.95 21.90 38.87
N VAL A 17 4.24 22.19 38.92
CA VAL A 17 4.95 22.93 37.85
C VAL A 17 4.98 22.10 36.56
N LEU A 18 5.39 20.83 36.62
CA LEU A 18 5.40 19.93 35.45
C LEU A 18 3.98 19.74 34.87
N TRP A 19 2.94 19.65 35.70
CA TRP A 19 1.55 19.58 35.24
C TRP A 19 1.11 20.87 34.56
N ARG A 20 1.53 22.03 35.08
CA ARG A 20 1.22 23.35 34.51
C ARG A 20 1.86 23.56 33.14
N TYR A 21 3.05 23.00 32.89
CA TYR A 21 3.77 23.13 31.61
C TYR A 21 3.62 21.92 30.67
N ARG A 22 3.09 20.79 31.15
CA ARG A 22 2.75 19.59 30.36
C ARG A 22 1.41 19.00 30.83
N PRO A 23 0.28 19.58 30.38
CA PRO A 23 -1.04 19.09 30.77
C PRO A 23 -1.27 17.69 30.23
N VAL A 24 -1.84 16.80 31.05
CA VAL A 24 -2.17 15.42 30.66
C VAL A 24 -3.15 15.43 29.50
N ARG A 25 -2.81 14.73 28.41
CA ARG A 25 -3.68 14.51 27.25
C ARG A 25 -4.21 13.09 27.28
N TRP A 26 -5.52 12.94 27.41
CA TRP A 26 -6.17 11.64 27.44
C TRP A 26 -5.99 10.93 26.09
N ILE A 27 -5.51 9.68 26.13
CA ILE A 27 -5.38 8.82 24.95
C ILE A 27 -6.55 7.84 24.93
N ARG A 28 -7.39 7.92 23.90
CA ARG A 28 -8.52 7.00 23.73
C ARG A 28 -8.07 5.69 23.10
N THR A 29 -8.33 4.58 23.78
CA THR A 29 -8.08 3.22 23.26
C THR A 29 -9.29 2.31 23.50
N HIS A 30 -9.16 1.01 23.24
CA HIS A 30 -10.21 0.00 23.39
C HIS A 30 -10.71 -0.24 24.83
N SER A 31 -9.98 0.20 25.87
CA SER A 31 -10.41 0.03 27.27
C SER A 31 -9.91 1.17 28.16
N LEU A 32 -10.52 1.34 29.34
CA LEU A 32 -10.12 2.38 30.30
C LEU A 32 -8.70 2.16 30.85
N THR A 33 -8.35 0.91 31.17
CA THR A 33 -7.02 0.54 31.68
C THR A 33 -5.93 0.77 30.65
N SER A 34 -6.17 0.36 29.40
CA SER A 34 -5.28 0.66 28.28
C SER A 34 -5.16 2.18 28.07
N SER A 35 -6.26 2.92 28.12
CA SER A 35 -6.26 4.38 27.97
C SER A 35 -5.47 5.08 29.08
N LEU A 36 -5.54 4.62 30.32
CA LEU A 36 -4.72 5.13 31.43
C LEU A 36 -3.22 4.90 31.18
N TYR A 37 -2.84 3.67 30.80
CA TYR A 37 -1.45 3.34 30.47
C TYR A 37 -0.92 4.21 29.32
N TRP A 38 -1.68 4.31 28.23
CA TRP A 38 -1.27 5.08 27.05
C TRP A 38 -1.26 6.59 27.29
N THR A 39 -2.15 7.10 28.15
CA THR A 39 -2.11 8.49 28.62
C THR A 39 -0.79 8.78 29.36
N ALA A 40 -0.41 7.92 30.31
CA ALA A 40 0.85 8.06 31.03
C ALA A 40 2.07 7.91 30.11
N ARG A 41 2.07 6.90 29.23
CA ARG A 41 3.15 6.68 28.26
C ARG A 41 3.30 7.86 27.30
N SER A 42 2.20 8.39 26.77
CA SER A 42 2.22 9.56 25.88
C SER A 42 2.77 10.79 26.59
N TRP A 43 2.40 11.02 27.86
CA TRP A 43 2.94 12.11 28.68
C TRP A 43 4.46 11.99 28.86
N LEU A 44 4.96 10.78 29.16
CA LEU A 44 6.40 10.49 29.27
C LEU A 44 7.13 10.71 27.93
N TRP A 45 6.49 10.36 26.82
CA TRP A 45 7.03 10.47 25.46
C TRP A 45 6.86 11.85 24.82
N ASN A 46 6.46 12.90 25.54
CA ASN A 46 6.21 14.23 24.97
C ASN A 46 5.14 14.27 23.87
N TYR A 47 4.08 13.47 23.97
CA TYR A 47 2.97 13.46 23.01
C TYR A 47 3.42 13.26 21.56
N PRO A 48 4.05 12.11 21.23
CA PRO A 48 4.51 11.86 19.86
C PRO A 48 3.37 11.89 18.85
N LEU A 49 2.16 11.50 19.26
CA LEU A 49 1.00 11.35 18.39
C LEU A 49 -0.14 12.29 18.78
N THR A 50 -0.78 12.86 17.77
CA THR A 50 -2.03 13.63 17.88
C THR A 50 -3.15 12.95 17.08
N PRO A 51 -4.43 13.24 17.35
CA PRO A 51 -5.54 12.72 16.55
C PRO A 51 -5.59 13.24 15.09
N ASP A 52 -4.86 14.31 14.81
CA ASP A 52 -4.79 14.91 13.47
C ASP A 52 -3.93 14.05 12.55
N LEU A 53 -4.44 13.71 11.36
CA LEU A 53 -3.72 12.90 10.38
C LEU A 53 -2.53 13.66 9.78
N ALA A 54 -2.53 15.00 9.81
CA ALA A 54 -1.44 15.84 9.31
C ALA A 54 -0.11 15.61 10.04
N ILE A 55 -0.16 15.01 11.24
CA ILE A 55 1.03 14.49 11.94
C ILE A 55 1.73 13.37 11.13
N TRP A 56 1.21 12.94 10.00
CA TRP A 56 1.88 11.97 9.14
C TRP A 56 2.24 12.52 7.76
N ASP A 57 2.00 13.81 7.54
CA ASP A 57 2.27 14.42 6.24
C ASP A 57 3.76 14.43 5.92
N GLU A 58 4.01 14.29 4.63
CA GLU A 58 5.32 14.31 4.01
C GLU A 58 5.53 15.71 3.43
N GLY A 59 6.64 16.33 3.81
CA GLY A 59 7.11 17.56 3.19
C GLY A 59 7.79 17.29 1.86
N ASP A 60 8.25 18.38 1.23
CA ASP A 60 8.93 18.33 -0.05
C ASP A 60 10.25 17.52 0.06
N PRO A 61 10.39 16.38 -0.65
CA PRO A 61 11.62 15.58 -0.61
C PRO A 61 12.83 16.32 -1.16
N ASN A 62 12.64 17.41 -1.92
CA ASN A 62 13.73 18.28 -2.37
C ASN A 62 14.30 19.15 -1.23
N GLN A 63 13.61 19.25 -0.09
CA GLN A 63 14.07 19.88 1.14
C GLN A 63 14.61 18.81 2.10
N TYR A 64 15.73 18.21 1.72
CA TYR A 64 16.27 16.99 2.36
C TYR A 64 16.36 17.04 3.90
N GLU A 65 16.85 18.14 4.48
CA GLU A 65 16.98 18.27 5.94
C GLU A 65 15.61 18.24 6.64
N LYS A 66 14.65 19.02 6.13
CA LYS A 66 13.28 19.06 6.67
C LYS A 66 12.60 17.69 6.53
N TRP A 67 12.79 17.05 5.38
CA TRP A 67 12.26 15.73 5.11
C TRP A 67 12.83 14.68 6.08
N LEU A 68 14.13 14.74 6.40
CA LEU A 68 14.74 13.89 7.42
C LEU A 68 14.16 14.13 8.83
N GLU A 69 13.90 15.38 9.20
CA GLU A 69 13.25 15.70 10.50
C GLU A 69 11.83 15.13 10.57
N GLU A 70 11.05 15.27 9.51
CA GLU A 70 9.70 14.71 9.40
C GLU A 70 9.72 13.17 9.44
N ARG A 71 10.73 12.57 8.82
CA ARG A 71 10.97 11.13 8.85
C ARG A 71 11.34 10.65 10.26
N ALA A 72 12.24 11.35 10.94
CA ALA A 72 12.61 11.03 12.32
C ALA A 72 11.42 11.10 13.27
N ARG A 73 10.56 12.10 13.07
CA ARG A 73 9.29 12.27 13.79
C ARG A 73 8.36 11.08 13.58
N THR A 74 8.15 10.63 12.35
CA THR A 74 7.24 9.50 12.06
C THR A 74 7.80 8.16 12.54
N VAL A 75 9.12 7.92 12.41
CA VAL A 75 9.81 6.78 13.03
C VAL A 75 9.57 6.75 14.55
N ARG A 76 9.70 7.90 15.23
CA ARG A 76 9.44 8.02 16.67
C ARG A 76 8.00 7.69 17.05
N ILE A 77 7.02 8.03 16.21
CA ILE A 77 5.62 7.69 16.42
C ILE A 77 5.41 6.17 16.29
N TRP A 78 5.96 5.56 15.25
CA TRP A 78 5.89 4.11 15.04
C TRP A 78 6.52 3.33 16.21
N GLU A 79 7.69 3.75 16.69
CA GLU A 79 8.33 3.17 17.88
C GLU A 79 7.49 3.36 19.16
N PHE A 80 6.83 4.52 19.30
CA PHE A 80 5.90 4.75 20.41
C PHE A 80 4.72 3.76 20.39
N LEU A 81 4.15 3.49 19.21
CA LEU A 81 3.01 2.61 18.98
C LEU A 81 3.35 1.12 19.00
N SER A 82 4.61 0.73 18.83
CA SER A 82 5.04 -0.67 18.71
C SER A 82 4.44 -1.61 19.77
N PRO A 83 4.40 -1.28 21.08
CA PRO A 83 3.76 -2.14 22.06
C PRO A 83 2.24 -2.33 21.85
N TYR A 84 1.54 -1.35 21.28
CA TYR A 84 0.09 -1.43 21.02
C TYR A 84 -0.23 -2.47 19.94
N PHE A 85 0.63 -2.55 18.92
CA PHE A 85 0.54 -3.54 17.85
C PHE A 85 0.99 -4.92 18.34
N ALA A 86 2.02 -4.97 19.18
CA ALA A 86 2.47 -6.23 19.79
C ALA A 86 1.40 -6.88 20.67
N GLU A 87 0.64 -6.10 21.45
CA GLU A 87 -0.53 -6.58 22.21
C GLU A 87 -1.57 -7.29 21.32
N ARG A 88 -1.70 -6.84 20.07
CA ARG A 88 -2.60 -7.44 19.05
C ARG A 88 -1.96 -8.59 18.28
N GLY A 89 -0.68 -8.86 18.51
CA GLY A 89 0.04 -9.96 17.87
C GLY A 89 0.84 -9.55 16.64
N TYR A 90 1.04 -8.26 16.40
CA TYR A 90 1.86 -7.76 15.30
C TYR A 90 3.21 -7.27 15.82
N THR A 91 4.27 -7.98 15.41
CA THR A 91 5.66 -7.61 15.70
C THR A 91 6.19 -6.76 14.55
N MET A 92 6.43 -5.49 14.80
CA MET A 92 6.94 -4.56 13.77
C MET A 92 8.36 -4.91 13.35
N TYR A 93 8.67 -4.68 12.08
CA TYR A 93 10.02 -4.76 11.56
C TYR A 93 10.91 -3.72 12.24
N ILE A 94 12.16 -4.10 12.50
CA ILE A 94 13.16 -3.30 13.23
C ILE A 94 14.18 -2.71 12.26
N ARG A 95 14.66 -1.50 12.55
CA ARG A 95 15.73 -0.85 11.77
C ARG A 95 17.06 -1.55 12.05
N ALA A 96 17.88 -1.75 11.01
CA ALA A 96 19.23 -2.30 11.18
C ALA A 96 20.15 -1.33 11.94
N ASP A 97 19.99 -0.03 11.72
CA ASP A 97 20.69 1.03 12.44
C ASP A 97 19.65 1.99 13.06
N LEU A 98 19.65 2.14 14.39
CA LEU A 98 18.71 3.02 15.08
C LEU A 98 19.06 4.51 14.92
N SER A 99 20.28 4.83 14.51
CA SER A 99 20.71 6.21 14.24
C SER A 99 20.26 6.74 12.88
N ASP A 100 20.00 5.83 11.93
CA ASP A 100 19.54 6.17 10.59
C ASP A 100 18.02 5.94 10.45
N VAL A 101 17.29 6.99 10.06
CA VAL A 101 15.83 6.97 9.89
C VAL A 101 15.39 6.52 8.49
N MET A 102 16.37 6.41 7.58
CA MET A 102 16.21 5.99 6.18
C MET A 102 16.57 4.53 5.95
N VAL A 103 17.26 3.89 6.89
CA VAL A 103 17.73 2.51 6.76
C VAL A 103 16.59 1.50 6.54
N TYR A 104 16.93 0.42 5.84
CA TYR A 104 16.06 -0.74 5.71
C TYR A 104 15.69 -1.34 7.07
N ARG A 105 14.47 -1.88 7.11
CA ARG A 105 13.94 -2.61 8.27
C ARG A 105 13.86 -4.09 7.97
N PHE A 106 14.02 -4.91 8.99
CA PHE A 106 14.05 -6.36 8.90
C PHE A 106 13.04 -6.98 9.87
N PRO A 107 12.52 -8.18 9.58
CA PRO A 107 11.64 -8.87 10.49
C PRO A 107 12.35 -9.17 11.82
N ALA A 108 11.63 -9.00 12.93
CA ALA A 108 12.16 -9.19 14.29
C ALA A 108 11.81 -10.55 14.90
N SER A 109 11.01 -11.36 14.21
CA SER A 109 10.62 -12.73 14.58
C SER A 109 10.86 -13.66 13.42
N SER A 110 10.88 -14.98 13.65
CA SER A 110 11.13 -15.97 12.60
C SER A 110 9.96 -16.15 11.63
N MET A 111 10.28 -16.49 10.39
CA MET A 111 9.33 -16.76 9.31
C MET A 111 8.49 -18.01 9.57
N ILE A 112 7.26 -18.00 9.08
CA ILE A 112 6.43 -19.20 8.96
C ILE A 112 6.95 -20.12 7.85
N ASP A 113 6.58 -21.40 7.93
CA ASP A 113 6.67 -22.33 6.81
C ASP A 113 5.77 -21.85 5.65
N ALA A 114 6.34 -21.69 4.45
CA ALA A 114 5.62 -21.20 3.28
C ALA A 114 4.46 -22.11 2.85
N SER A 115 4.55 -23.42 3.13
CA SER A 115 3.47 -24.37 2.82
C SER A 115 2.18 -24.11 3.62
N LYS A 116 2.26 -23.31 4.68
CA LYS A 116 1.13 -22.91 5.53
C LYS A 116 0.51 -21.58 5.13
N LEU A 117 1.09 -20.88 4.14
CA LEU A 117 0.53 -19.63 3.64
C LEU A 117 -0.72 -19.91 2.81
N SER A 118 -1.75 -19.13 3.06
CA SER A 118 -2.98 -19.10 2.27
C SER A 118 -3.39 -17.65 2.03
N TYR A 119 -4.21 -17.43 1.02
CA TYR A 119 -4.87 -16.14 0.81
C TYR A 119 -5.52 -15.65 2.13
N PRO A 120 -5.40 -14.36 2.50
CA PRO A 120 -4.90 -13.24 1.69
C PRO A 120 -3.38 -12.98 1.75
N TYR A 121 -2.62 -13.83 2.44
CA TYR A 121 -1.18 -13.63 2.56
C TYR A 121 -0.46 -14.01 1.27
N ALA A 122 0.50 -13.18 0.88
CA ALA A 122 1.27 -13.37 -0.33
C ALA A 122 2.08 -14.68 -0.28
N GLN A 123 2.24 -15.32 -1.44
CA GLN A 123 3.16 -16.43 -1.60
C GLN A 123 4.61 -15.95 -1.46
N ARG A 124 5.49 -16.81 -0.95
CA ARG A 124 6.86 -16.42 -0.64
C ARG A 124 7.82 -16.80 -1.77
N ALA A 125 8.55 -15.82 -2.28
CA ALA A 125 9.75 -16.03 -3.09
C ALA A 125 11.04 -15.87 -2.25
N CYS A 126 11.03 -15.04 -1.21
CA CYS A 126 12.17 -14.86 -0.31
C CYS A 126 12.59 -16.16 0.39
N THR A 127 13.89 -16.43 0.42
CA THR A 127 14.49 -17.66 0.97
C THR A 127 15.04 -17.49 2.38
N ASN A 128 15.33 -16.25 2.80
CA ASN A 128 15.89 -15.92 4.11
C ASN A 128 15.39 -14.54 4.60
N GLU A 129 15.61 -14.22 5.87
CA GLU A 129 15.09 -13.00 6.51
C GLU A 129 15.71 -11.70 5.98
N GLU A 130 16.93 -11.74 5.42
CA GLU A 130 17.59 -10.54 4.87
C GLU A 130 16.90 -10.06 3.59
N GLU A 131 16.32 -10.98 2.81
CA GLU A 131 15.58 -10.67 1.59
C GLU A 131 14.25 -9.96 1.86
N PHE A 132 13.71 -10.05 3.09
CA PHE A 132 12.49 -9.36 3.50
C PHE A 132 12.70 -7.89 3.81
N LYS A 133 13.91 -7.34 3.62
CA LYS A 133 14.21 -5.92 3.89
C LYS A 133 13.11 -4.99 3.35
N PHE A 134 12.68 -4.06 4.19
CA PHE A 134 11.58 -3.15 3.89
C PHE A 134 12.08 -1.71 3.95
N GLY A 135 12.10 -1.07 2.78
CA GLY A 135 12.55 0.30 2.58
C GLY A 135 11.42 1.23 2.19
N SER A 136 10.31 1.25 2.94
CA SER A 136 9.24 2.21 2.65
C SER A 136 9.68 3.62 2.97
N ILE A 137 9.58 4.49 1.99
CA ILE A 137 9.77 5.93 2.16
C ILE A 137 8.54 6.57 2.80
N ALA A 138 7.35 6.03 2.54
CA ALA A 138 6.09 6.56 3.05
C ALA A 138 6.08 6.63 4.59
N HIS A 139 5.68 7.77 5.13
CA HIS A 139 5.65 8.05 6.57
C HIS A 139 4.53 7.29 7.29
N ARG A 140 3.46 6.98 6.56
CA ARG A 140 2.23 6.34 7.06
C ARG A 140 2.25 4.82 7.07
N VAL A 141 3.35 4.18 6.68
CA VAL A 141 3.41 2.74 6.42
C VAL A 141 4.55 2.06 7.19
N TRP A 142 4.26 0.91 7.81
CA TRP A 142 5.27 0.09 8.49
C TRP A 142 5.02 -1.41 8.29
N ALA A 143 6.07 -2.17 7.99
CA ALA A 143 5.97 -3.62 7.87
C ALA A 143 5.97 -4.31 9.25
N ALA A 144 5.17 -5.35 9.40
CA ALA A 144 5.10 -6.16 10.60
C ALA A 144 4.92 -7.64 10.26
N ARG A 145 5.03 -8.49 11.27
CA ARG A 145 4.77 -9.92 11.19
C ARG A 145 3.77 -10.30 12.27
N ASP A 146 2.76 -11.07 11.91
CA ASP A 146 1.76 -11.53 12.89
C ASP A 146 2.30 -12.68 13.77
N ARG A 147 1.46 -13.21 14.67
CA ARG A 147 1.82 -14.30 15.60
C ARG A 147 2.18 -15.61 14.90
N GLU A 148 1.69 -15.82 13.68
CA GLU A 148 1.93 -17.03 12.92
C GLU A 148 3.20 -16.93 12.08
N GLY A 149 3.79 -15.73 11.97
CA GLY A 149 4.99 -15.51 11.17
C GLY A 149 4.68 -15.03 9.75
N ARG A 150 3.47 -14.50 9.50
CA ARG A 150 3.03 -13.99 8.19
C ARG A 150 3.25 -12.49 8.09
N ASP A 151 3.74 -12.03 6.95
CA ASP A 151 4.10 -10.62 6.76
C ASP A 151 2.89 -9.76 6.39
N VAL A 152 2.77 -8.63 7.07
CA VAL A 152 1.67 -7.67 6.94
C VAL A 152 2.22 -6.24 6.86
N ILE A 153 1.38 -5.33 6.39
CA ILE A 153 1.62 -3.89 6.41
C ILE A 153 0.63 -3.25 7.38
N LEU A 154 1.17 -2.42 8.27
CA LEU A 154 0.42 -1.47 9.09
C LEU A 154 0.42 -0.14 8.35
N LYS A 155 -0.75 0.44 8.11
CA LYS A 155 -0.88 1.78 7.54
C LYS A 155 -1.86 2.62 8.35
N VAL A 156 -1.51 3.86 8.67
CA VAL A 156 -2.47 4.83 9.20
C VAL A 156 -3.22 5.48 8.03
N ILE A 157 -4.55 5.43 8.08
CA ILE A 157 -5.40 5.83 6.95
C ILE A 157 -6.39 6.93 7.30
N SER A 158 -6.62 7.21 8.59
CA SER A 158 -7.54 8.24 9.03
C SER A 158 -7.18 8.78 10.40
N GLY A 159 -7.54 10.04 10.65
CA GLY A 159 -7.49 10.69 11.96
C GLY A 159 -8.90 10.94 12.51
N ALA A 160 -8.98 11.92 13.43
CA ALA A 160 -10.25 12.29 14.08
C ALA A 160 -11.34 12.74 13.09
N VAL A 161 -10.94 13.29 11.94
CA VAL A 161 -11.82 13.52 10.80
C VAL A 161 -11.64 12.34 9.84
N PRO A 162 -12.73 11.58 9.54
CA PRO A 162 -12.66 10.44 8.63
C PRO A 162 -12.16 10.82 7.23
N ALA A 163 -11.00 10.30 6.86
CA ALA A 163 -10.41 10.47 5.54
C ALA A 163 -11.14 9.63 4.47
N ASN A 164 -10.95 9.97 3.19
CA ASN A 164 -11.58 9.24 2.09
C ASN A 164 -11.09 7.79 2.01
N GLU A 165 -9.80 7.52 2.28
CA GLU A 165 -9.26 6.16 2.26
C GLU A 165 -10.03 5.22 3.20
N LEU A 166 -10.34 5.64 4.42
CA LEU A 166 -11.15 4.86 5.36
C LEU A 166 -12.55 4.59 4.82
N LYS A 167 -13.22 5.62 4.30
CA LYS A 167 -14.58 5.49 3.76
C LYS A 167 -14.60 4.58 2.53
N ALA A 168 -13.60 4.71 1.67
CA ALA A 168 -13.43 3.90 0.46
C ALA A 168 -13.26 2.42 0.81
N LEU A 169 -12.32 2.11 1.70
CA LEU A 169 -12.10 0.73 2.14
C LEU A 169 -13.33 0.16 2.85
N GLN A 170 -14.00 0.94 3.71
CA GLN A 170 -15.24 0.48 4.35
C GLN A 170 -16.34 0.15 3.33
N LEU A 171 -16.49 0.96 2.28
CA LEU A 171 -17.47 0.72 1.22
C LEU A 171 -17.09 -0.50 0.37
N LEU A 172 -15.84 -0.57 -0.11
CA LEU A 172 -15.33 -1.65 -0.96
C LEU A 172 -15.32 -3.02 -0.25
N LEU A 173 -15.21 -3.03 1.08
CA LEU A 173 -15.25 -4.24 1.91
C LEU A 173 -16.64 -4.54 2.47
N SER A 174 -17.65 -3.76 2.10
CA SER A 174 -19.05 -4.05 2.44
C SER A 174 -19.75 -4.82 1.32
N GLU A 175 -20.77 -5.59 1.66
CA GLU A 175 -21.60 -6.25 0.65
C GLU A 175 -22.49 -5.23 -0.08
N PRO A 176 -22.73 -5.39 -1.39
CA PRO A 176 -22.31 -6.51 -2.25
C PRO A 176 -20.91 -6.35 -2.88
N LEU A 177 -20.25 -5.20 -2.71
CA LEU A 177 -18.99 -4.87 -3.38
C LEU A 177 -17.86 -5.84 -3.02
N ARG A 178 -17.81 -6.28 -1.76
CA ARG A 178 -16.80 -7.22 -1.28
C ARG A 178 -16.84 -8.57 -2.02
N SER A 179 -18.02 -9.04 -2.40
CA SER A 179 -18.20 -10.35 -3.04
C SER A 179 -18.16 -10.30 -4.57
N ASP A 180 -18.13 -9.10 -5.17
CA ASP A 180 -17.92 -8.96 -6.61
C ASP A 180 -16.49 -9.41 -6.97
N PRO A 181 -16.31 -10.41 -7.86
CA PRO A 181 -14.99 -10.93 -8.21
C PRO A 181 -14.11 -9.90 -8.96
N ARG A 182 -14.70 -8.80 -9.45
CA ARG A 182 -13.98 -7.70 -10.11
C ARG A 182 -13.41 -6.70 -9.11
N ASN A 183 -13.71 -6.86 -7.81
CA ASN A 183 -13.14 -6.05 -6.75
C ASN A 183 -11.70 -6.47 -6.45
N HIS A 184 -10.76 -5.89 -7.18
CA HIS A 184 -9.33 -6.06 -6.98
C HIS A 184 -8.77 -5.04 -5.98
N THR A 185 -9.48 -4.79 -4.88
CA THR A 185 -8.96 -4.00 -3.75
C THR A 185 -8.17 -4.90 -2.81
N ILE A 186 -7.06 -4.43 -2.25
CA ILE A 186 -6.29 -5.25 -1.32
C ILE A 186 -7.14 -5.67 -0.11
N PRO A 187 -7.07 -6.95 0.34
CA PRO A 187 -7.82 -7.38 1.51
C PRO A 187 -7.36 -6.68 2.78
N ILE A 188 -8.30 -6.29 3.63
CA ILE A 188 -7.97 -5.78 4.97
C ILE A 188 -8.21 -6.87 6.00
N ILE A 189 -7.16 -7.17 6.77
CA ILE A 189 -7.14 -8.18 7.84
C ILE A 189 -7.82 -7.60 9.10
N GLU A 190 -7.47 -6.37 9.47
CA GLU A 190 -7.97 -5.75 10.70
C GLU A 190 -7.98 -4.21 10.59
N PHE A 191 -8.98 -3.57 11.19
CA PHE A 191 -8.97 -2.14 11.49
C PHE A 191 -8.65 -1.93 12.97
N ILE A 192 -7.61 -1.15 13.26
CA ILE A 192 -7.12 -0.90 14.62
C ILE A 192 -7.29 0.58 14.95
N GLU A 193 -8.03 0.85 16.03
CA GLU A 193 -8.23 2.21 16.54
C GLU A 193 -7.21 2.56 17.63
N PHE A 194 -6.55 3.72 17.48
CA PHE A 194 -5.71 4.31 18.52
C PHE A 194 -5.82 5.83 18.50
N ASN A 195 -6.29 6.42 19.61
CA ASN A 195 -6.38 7.86 19.80
C ASN A 195 -7.14 8.61 18.70
N GLN A 196 -8.23 8.02 18.19
CA GLN A 196 -9.04 8.51 17.06
C GLN A 196 -8.32 8.45 15.71
N GLN A 197 -7.16 7.81 15.63
CA GLN A 197 -6.59 7.40 14.35
C GLN A 197 -6.98 5.95 14.05
N THR A 198 -7.27 5.70 12.78
CA THR A 198 -7.57 4.37 12.27
C THR A 198 -6.36 3.86 11.50
N PHE A 199 -5.89 2.69 11.92
CA PHE A 199 -4.86 1.92 11.24
C PHE A 199 -5.50 0.72 10.56
N ILE A 200 -4.97 0.32 9.42
CA ILE A 200 -5.29 -0.95 8.78
C ILE A 200 -4.12 -1.89 8.89
N VAL A 201 -4.47 -3.18 8.97
CA VAL A 201 -3.57 -4.30 8.72
C VAL A 201 -3.98 -4.91 7.39
N MET A 202 -3.06 -4.94 6.45
CA MET A 202 -3.25 -5.60 5.14
C MET A 202 -2.10 -6.58 4.89
N PRO A 203 -2.28 -7.63 4.09
CA PRO A 203 -1.17 -8.52 3.78
C PRO A 203 -0.05 -7.75 3.08
N ARG A 204 1.20 -8.09 3.36
CA ARG A 204 2.33 -7.50 2.62
C ARG A 204 2.41 -8.17 1.26
N TRP A 205 2.13 -7.41 0.21
CA TRP A 205 2.25 -7.80 -1.18
C TRP A 205 3.41 -7.00 -1.82
N SER A 206 4.05 -7.54 -2.85
CA SER A 206 5.11 -6.84 -3.60
C SER A 206 4.51 -6.01 -4.73
N ASP A 207 5.29 -5.03 -5.19
CA ASP A 207 5.00 -4.33 -6.45
C ASP A 207 5.10 -5.33 -7.62
N PRO A 208 4.09 -5.40 -8.51
CA PRO A 208 4.10 -6.27 -9.67
C PRO A 208 5.36 -6.16 -10.51
N VAL A 209 5.97 -4.98 -10.61
CA VAL A 209 7.12 -4.75 -11.50
C VAL A 209 8.48 -5.07 -10.84
N GLN A 210 8.47 -5.57 -9.59
CA GLN A 210 9.68 -6.10 -8.95
C GLN A 210 10.10 -7.46 -9.52
N SER A 211 9.16 -8.18 -10.13
CA SER A 211 9.43 -9.36 -10.94
C SER A 211 9.15 -9.06 -12.41
N ASP A 212 9.84 -9.79 -13.27
CA ASP A 212 9.70 -9.69 -14.70
C ASP A 212 8.56 -10.57 -15.19
N PHE A 213 7.76 -10.00 -16.07
CA PHE A 213 6.89 -10.75 -16.95
C PHE A 213 7.76 -11.59 -17.90
N SER A 214 7.48 -12.88 -17.94
CA SER A 214 8.17 -13.88 -18.77
C SER A 214 7.48 -14.04 -20.11
N THR A 215 6.14 -13.97 -20.15
CA THR A 215 5.36 -14.24 -21.37
C THR A 215 4.38 -13.11 -21.72
N VAL A 216 3.96 -13.08 -22.98
CA VAL A 216 2.90 -12.17 -23.48
C VAL A 216 1.61 -12.33 -22.67
N GLY A 217 1.21 -13.56 -22.36
CA GLY A 217 -0.02 -13.86 -21.63
C GLY A 217 -0.03 -13.33 -20.19
N GLU A 218 1.13 -13.24 -19.55
CA GLU A 218 1.25 -12.65 -18.21
C GLU A 218 0.99 -11.14 -18.23
N VAL A 219 1.56 -10.42 -19.21
CA VAL A 219 1.32 -8.98 -19.41
C VAL A 219 -0.15 -8.70 -19.69
N ILE A 220 -0.77 -9.48 -20.59
CA ILE A 220 -2.19 -9.34 -20.93
C ILE A 220 -3.07 -9.56 -19.70
N ARG A 221 -2.82 -10.63 -18.93
CA ARG A 221 -3.60 -10.94 -17.73
C ARG A 221 -3.48 -9.85 -16.67
N TYR A 222 -2.25 -9.39 -16.41
CA TYR A 222 -1.98 -8.28 -15.50
C TYR A 222 -2.75 -7.01 -15.92
N ALA A 223 -2.60 -6.57 -17.17
CA ALA A 223 -3.28 -5.38 -17.68
C ALA A 223 -4.81 -5.52 -17.60
N ARG A 224 -5.36 -6.67 -18.01
CA ARG A 224 -6.79 -6.94 -17.97
C ARG A 224 -7.36 -6.83 -16.56
N ILE A 225 -6.66 -7.37 -15.55
CA ILE A 225 -7.11 -7.33 -14.15
C ILE A 225 -7.27 -5.88 -13.68
N PHE A 226 -6.35 -4.98 -14.01
CA PHE A 226 -6.47 -3.58 -13.61
C PHE A 226 -7.51 -2.79 -14.43
N PHE A 227 -7.71 -3.10 -15.71
CA PHE A 227 -8.84 -2.55 -16.47
C PHE A 227 -10.20 -3.02 -15.93
N GLU A 228 -10.28 -4.27 -15.47
CA GLU A 228 -11.46 -4.83 -14.81
C GLU A 228 -11.71 -4.19 -13.44
N ALA A 229 -10.66 -4.02 -12.64
CA ALA A 229 -10.72 -3.30 -11.36
C ALA A 229 -11.23 -1.88 -11.55
N LEU A 230 -10.73 -1.17 -12.56
CA LEU A 230 -11.12 0.20 -12.82
C LEU A 230 -12.58 0.30 -13.29
N THR A 231 -13.00 -0.60 -14.18
CA THR A 231 -14.41 -0.71 -14.61
C THR A 231 -15.32 -0.94 -13.40
N PHE A 232 -14.96 -1.86 -12.51
CA PHE A 232 -15.71 -2.14 -11.29
C PHE A 232 -15.83 -0.89 -10.38
N LEU A 233 -14.75 -0.15 -10.15
CA LEU A 233 -14.80 1.07 -9.34
C LEU A 233 -15.75 2.11 -9.98
N HIS A 234 -15.57 2.39 -11.28
CA HIS A 234 -16.35 3.41 -11.99
C HIS A 234 -17.84 3.06 -12.08
N GLU A 235 -18.20 1.79 -12.25
CA GLU A 235 -19.59 1.32 -12.21
C GLU A 235 -20.26 1.53 -10.84
N ASN A 236 -19.47 1.56 -9.77
CA ASN A 236 -19.94 1.81 -8.40
C ASN A 236 -19.78 3.28 -7.97
N ASN A 237 -19.56 4.19 -8.93
CA ASN A 237 -19.36 5.63 -8.69
C ASN A 237 -18.18 5.93 -7.75
N ILE A 238 -17.16 5.05 -7.74
CA ILE A 238 -15.90 5.20 -7.02
C ILE A 238 -14.79 5.48 -8.04
N THR A 239 -13.88 6.38 -7.71
CA THR A 239 -12.61 6.54 -8.45
C THR A 239 -11.45 6.31 -7.50
N HIS A 240 -10.31 5.88 -8.03
CA HIS A 240 -9.11 5.70 -7.21
C HIS A 240 -8.41 7.05 -6.94
N GLY A 241 -8.28 7.88 -7.98
CA GLY A 241 -7.74 9.24 -7.93
C GLY A 241 -6.22 9.34 -7.79
N ASP A 242 -5.52 8.21 -7.71
CA ASP A 242 -4.06 8.10 -7.52
C ASP A 242 -3.47 6.80 -8.11
N ILE A 243 -3.91 6.42 -9.32
CA ILE A 243 -3.39 5.21 -9.96
C ILE A 243 -1.95 5.44 -10.41
N ALA A 244 -1.04 4.60 -9.91
CA ALA A 244 0.35 4.55 -10.30
C ALA A 244 0.95 3.18 -9.93
N LEU A 245 2.13 2.84 -10.47
CA LEU A 245 2.79 1.55 -10.21
C LEU A 245 2.93 1.24 -8.71
N GLN A 246 3.31 2.22 -7.89
CA GLN A 246 3.48 2.01 -6.45
C GLN A 246 2.17 1.68 -5.70
N ASN A 247 1.03 1.95 -6.32
CA ASN A 247 -0.31 1.67 -5.78
C ASN A 247 -0.94 0.40 -6.40
N MET A 248 -0.15 -0.35 -7.15
CA MET A 248 -0.49 -1.67 -7.68
C MET A 248 0.32 -2.72 -6.92
N SER A 249 -0.30 -3.83 -6.56
CA SER A 249 0.31 -4.89 -5.75
C SER A 249 0.02 -6.26 -6.34
N MET A 250 0.91 -7.21 -6.09
CA MET A 250 0.79 -8.62 -6.48
C MET A 250 1.00 -9.53 -5.26
N ASP A 251 0.25 -10.63 -5.16
CA ASP A 251 0.25 -11.56 -4.02
C ASP A 251 1.49 -12.45 -3.91
N VAL A 252 2.67 -11.86 -4.07
CA VAL A 252 3.99 -12.47 -3.89
C VAL A 252 4.86 -11.57 -3.03
N LEU A 253 5.68 -12.15 -2.15
CA LEU A 253 6.77 -11.49 -1.45
C LEU A 253 8.08 -11.81 -2.17
N THR A 254 8.46 -10.91 -3.06
CA THR A 254 9.72 -10.95 -3.80
C THR A 254 10.85 -10.34 -2.99
N PRO A 255 12.09 -10.86 -3.11
CA PRO A 255 13.25 -10.17 -2.59
C PRO A 255 13.35 -8.79 -3.23
N CYS A 256 13.75 -7.79 -2.45
CA CYS A 256 14.00 -6.47 -3.01
C CYS A 256 15.04 -6.59 -4.15
N PRO A 257 14.71 -6.15 -5.38
CA PRO A 257 15.58 -6.35 -6.52
C PRO A 257 16.93 -5.66 -6.28
N CYS A 258 18.00 -6.42 -6.44
CA CYS A 258 19.36 -5.92 -6.41
C CYS A 258 19.89 -6.03 -7.83
N TYR A 259 20.10 -4.88 -8.50
CA TYR A 259 20.72 -4.88 -9.82
C TYR A 259 22.05 -5.67 -9.78
N PRO A 260 22.31 -6.58 -10.73
CA PRO A 260 21.55 -6.88 -11.95
C PRO A 260 20.61 -8.11 -11.87
N ARG A 261 20.15 -8.53 -10.69
CA ARG A 261 19.23 -9.66 -10.54
C ARG A 261 17.80 -9.27 -10.91
N TYR A 262 17.20 -10.11 -11.74
CA TYR A 262 15.82 -10.01 -12.19
C TYR A 262 15.13 -11.35 -11.96
N TYR A 263 13.98 -11.32 -11.32
CA TYR A 263 13.22 -12.51 -10.93
C TYR A 263 12.09 -12.75 -11.93
N THR A 264 11.96 -13.96 -12.47
CA THR A 264 10.84 -14.37 -13.34
C THR A 264 10.00 -15.47 -12.70
N GLY A 265 8.86 -15.81 -13.32
CA GLY A 265 8.02 -16.92 -12.89
C GLY A 265 6.98 -16.58 -11.81
N TYR A 266 6.91 -15.32 -11.38
CA TYR A 266 5.98 -14.87 -10.35
C TYR A 266 4.68 -14.26 -10.89
N HIS A 267 4.47 -14.25 -12.20
CA HIS A 267 3.27 -13.69 -12.85
C HIS A 267 2.30 -14.73 -13.41
N GLY A 268 2.37 -15.98 -12.91
CA GLY A 268 1.55 -17.11 -13.33
C GLY A 268 0.02 -16.87 -13.28
N PRO A 269 -0.77 -17.78 -13.87
CA PRO A 269 -2.22 -17.63 -13.98
C PRO A 269 -2.98 -17.57 -12.64
N GLU A 270 -2.39 -18.10 -11.57
CA GLU A 270 -2.92 -18.09 -10.20
C GLU A 270 -2.74 -16.77 -9.45
N ARG A 271 -1.95 -15.84 -10.01
CA ARG A 271 -1.55 -14.61 -9.33
C ARG A 271 -2.70 -13.62 -9.23
N ARG A 272 -2.75 -12.96 -8.08
CA ARG A 272 -3.72 -11.91 -7.79
C ARG A 272 -3.02 -10.58 -7.79
N TYR A 273 -3.71 -9.59 -8.32
CA TYR A 273 -3.27 -8.21 -8.28
C TYR A 273 -4.31 -7.37 -7.57
N ALA A 274 -3.87 -6.29 -6.94
CA ALA A 274 -4.77 -5.40 -6.24
C ALA A 274 -4.32 -3.94 -6.32
N LEU A 275 -5.30 -3.04 -6.24
CA LEU A 275 -5.11 -1.62 -5.98
C LEU A 275 -5.00 -1.38 -4.47
N ILE A 276 -4.10 -0.47 -4.10
CA ILE A 276 -3.88 0.00 -2.72
C ILE A 276 -3.87 1.53 -2.71
N ASP A 277 -3.94 2.12 -1.52
CA ASP A 277 -3.83 3.57 -1.33
C ASP A 277 -4.99 4.40 -1.93
N PHE A 278 -6.18 4.25 -1.35
CA PHE A 278 -7.38 5.00 -1.73
C PHE A 278 -7.42 6.41 -1.12
N GLY A 279 -6.26 7.02 -0.84
CA GLY A 279 -6.15 8.37 -0.30
C GLY A 279 -6.77 9.44 -1.20
N GLY A 280 -6.63 9.27 -2.52
CA GLY A 280 -7.17 10.15 -3.56
C GLY A 280 -8.60 9.83 -4.00
N ALA A 281 -9.27 8.85 -3.39
CA ALA A 281 -10.52 8.33 -3.90
C ALA A 281 -11.68 9.33 -3.79
N GLU A 282 -12.49 9.41 -4.85
CA GLU A 282 -13.82 10.00 -4.81
C GLU A 282 -14.87 8.90 -4.58
N LEU A 283 -15.87 9.20 -3.76
CA LEU A 283 -16.89 8.24 -3.33
C LEU A 283 -18.29 8.74 -3.67
N PRO A 284 -19.25 7.82 -3.91
CA PRO A 284 -20.62 8.24 -4.15
C PRO A 284 -21.19 9.00 -2.95
N THR A 285 -22.15 9.87 -3.25
CA THR A 285 -22.96 10.53 -2.23
C THR A 285 -23.77 9.51 -1.43
N VAL A 286 -24.39 9.95 -0.33
CA VAL A 286 -25.28 9.09 0.49
C VAL A 286 -26.45 8.52 -0.33
N ALA A 287 -26.85 9.20 -1.41
CA ALA A 287 -27.90 8.74 -2.33
C ALA A 287 -27.40 7.71 -3.36
N GLY A 288 -26.10 7.41 -3.41
CA GLY A 288 -25.48 6.53 -4.40
C GLY A 288 -25.02 7.24 -5.68
N GLU A 289 -25.29 8.54 -5.82
CA GLU A 289 -24.91 9.34 -7.00
C GLU A 289 -23.41 9.66 -7.02
N PRO A 290 -22.80 9.87 -8.20
CA PRO A 290 -21.41 10.33 -8.32
C PRO A 290 -21.11 11.59 -7.50
N SER A 291 -19.88 11.68 -6.95
CA SER A 291 -19.42 12.90 -6.29
C SER A 291 -19.23 14.04 -7.31
N PRO A 292 -19.22 15.31 -6.88
CA PRO A 292 -18.90 16.43 -7.77
C PRO A 292 -17.53 16.32 -8.46
N GLY A 293 -16.54 15.68 -7.81
CA GLY A 293 -15.20 15.46 -8.35
C GLY A 293 -15.07 14.19 -9.20
N PHE A 294 -16.12 13.36 -9.25
CA PHE A 294 -16.07 12.03 -9.86
C PHE A 294 -15.60 12.08 -11.32
N GLU A 295 -16.17 12.93 -12.17
CA GLU A 295 -15.82 12.93 -13.60
C GLU A 295 -14.38 13.39 -13.88
N GLU A 296 -13.83 14.29 -13.06
CA GLU A 296 -12.43 14.70 -13.20
C GLU A 296 -11.50 13.56 -12.74
N SER A 297 -11.80 12.95 -11.59
CA SER A 297 -11.04 11.83 -11.05
C SER A 297 -11.15 10.58 -11.93
N ARG A 298 -12.30 10.35 -12.57
CA ARG A 298 -12.54 9.23 -13.51
C ARG A 298 -11.63 9.34 -14.73
N ARG A 299 -11.53 10.54 -15.31
CA ARG A 299 -10.62 10.83 -16.43
C ARG A 299 -9.16 10.59 -16.05
N ARG A 300 -8.78 11.07 -14.86
CA ARG A 300 -7.45 10.88 -14.28
C ARG A 300 -7.09 9.41 -14.15
N ASP A 301 -7.99 8.59 -13.59
CA ASP A 301 -7.77 7.15 -13.46
C ASP A 301 -7.54 6.48 -14.81
N ILE A 302 -8.34 6.80 -15.84
CA ILE A 302 -8.19 6.21 -17.19
C ILE A 302 -6.82 6.55 -17.77
N ALA A 303 -6.45 7.83 -17.74
CA ALA A 303 -5.19 8.28 -18.31
C ALA A 303 -3.98 7.70 -17.59
N TRP A 304 -3.99 7.73 -16.25
CA TRP A 304 -2.87 7.23 -15.44
C TRP A 304 -2.75 5.71 -15.46
N LEU A 305 -3.86 4.97 -15.51
CA LEU A 305 -3.80 3.53 -15.69
C LEU A 305 -3.20 3.17 -17.06
N ALA A 306 -3.62 3.85 -18.12
CA ALA A 306 -3.08 3.63 -19.46
C ALA A 306 -1.58 3.92 -19.53
N GLU A 307 -1.14 5.07 -19.00
CA GLU A 307 0.29 5.44 -18.94
C GLU A 307 1.10 4.43 -18.11
N THR A 308 0.54 3.99 -16.97
CA THR A 308 1.17 3.00 -16.09
C THR A 308 1.34 1.64 -16.78
N LEU A 309 0.30 1.17 -17.48
CA LEU A 309 0.33 -0.11 -18.17
C LEU A 309 1.11 -0.05 -19.49
N GLU A 310 1.23 1.11 -20.13
CA GLU A 310 1.98 1.31 -21.38
C GLU A 310 3.40 0.75 -21.28
N ILE A 311 4.04 0.94 -20.11
CA ILE A 311 5.39 0.46 -19.80
C ILE A 311 5.60 -1.01 -20.19
N HIS A 312 4.60 -1.87 -19.95
CA HIS A 312 4.67 -3.30 -20.22
C HIS A 312 3.87 -3.69 -21.48
N LEU A 313 2.74 -3.02 -21.75
CA LEU A 313 1.93 -3.29 -22.93
C LEU A 313 2.70 -3.03 -24.24
N ARG A 314 3.56 -2.00 -24.30
CA ARG A 314 4.40 -1.77 -25.49
C ARG A 314 5.41 -2.89 -25.73
N CYS A 315 5.78 -3.64 -24.69
CA CYS A 315 6.74 -4.75 -24.82
C CYS A 315 6.15 -5.97 -25.55
N ILE A 316 4.81 -6.10 -25.61
CA ILE A 316 4.12 -7.18 -26.32
C ILE A 316 3.68 -6.81 -27.75
N GLU A 317 3.99 -5.60 -28.22
CA GLU A 317 3.54 -5.08 -29.52
C GLU A 317 4.03 -5.92 -30.72
N HIS A 318 5.11 -6.67 -30.54
CA HIS A 318 5.62 -7.60 -31.55
C HIS A 318 4.76 -8.86 -31.75
N VAL A 319 3.85 -9.15 -30.83
CA VAL A 319 2.86 -10.24 -30.91
C VAL A 319 1.45 -9.67 -31.04
N VAL A 320 1.16 -8.58 -30.33
CA VAL A 320 -0.13 -7.89 -30.35
C VAL A 320 0.04 -6.55 -31.07
N PRO A 321 0.01 -6.51 -32.42
CA PRO A 321 0.17 -5.25 -33.14
C PRO A 321 -0.99 -4.30 -32.84
N GLY A 322 -0.72 -3.00 -32.75
CA GLY A 322 -1.76 -1.98 -32.53
C GLY A 322 -2.04 -1.64 -31.07
N ILE A 323 -1.22 -2.11 -30.13
CA ILE A 323 -1.29 -1.68 -28.72
C ILE A 323 -1.14 -0.15 -28.60
N ASP A 324 -0.28 0.46 -29.41
CA ASP A 324 -0.15 1.92 -29.51
C ASP A 324 -1.48 2.61 -29.85
N LYS A 325 -2.22 2.06 -30.82
CA LYS A 325 -3.54 2.56 -31.25
C LYS A 325 -4.61 2.31 -30.19
N PHE A 326 -4.53 1.19 -29.47
CA PHE A 326 -5.41 0.91 -28.34
C PHE A 326 -5.20 1.91 -27.19
N LEU A 327 -3.95 2.28 -26.90
CA LEU A 327 -3.61 3.21 -25.83
C LEU A 327 -3.88 4.68 -26.19
N ALA A 328 -3.76 5.05 -27.47
CA ALA A 328 -3.86 6.44 -27.91
C ALA A 328 -5.15 7.18 -27.45
N PRO A 329 -6.37 6.61 -27.51
CA PRO A 329 -7.58 7.25 -27.00
C PRO A 329 -7.56 7.56 -25.50
N MET A 330 -6.71 6.89 -24.72
CA MET A 330 -6.58 7.08 -23.27
C MET A 330 -5.49 8.10 -22.90
N SER A 331 -4.75 8.64 -23.87
CA SER A 331 -3.73 9.66 -23.63
C SER A 331 -4.32 10.89 -22.94
N ALA A 332 -3.52 11.53 -22.08
CA ALA A 332 -3.86 12.82 -21.48
C ALA A 332 -4.15 13.91 -22.52
N ASP A 333 -3.62 13.79 -23.74
CA ASP A 333 -3.93 14.71 -24.85
C ASP A 333 -5.41 14.65 -25.28
N ASN A 334 -6.10 13.55 -24.97
CA ASN A 334 -7.52 13.32 -25.26
C ASN A 334 -8.42 13.55 -24.04
N TRP A 335 -7.97 14.32 -23.04
CA TRP A 335 -8.63 14.52 -21.75
C TRP A 335 -10.15 14.68 -21.80
N GLU A 336 -10.66 15.52 -22.70
CA GLU A 336 -12.10 15.81 -22.83
C GLU A 336 -12.92 14.64 -23.41
N ASN A 337 -12.28 13.71 -24.12
CA ASN A 337 -12.93 12.63 -24.86
C ASN A 337 -12.43 11.24 -24.46
N LEU A 338 -11.92 11.09 -23.23
CA LEU A 338 -11.46 9.79 -22.72
C LEU A 338 -12.61 8.76 -22.70
N PRO A 339 -12.36 7.52 -23.13
CA PRO A 339 -13.37 6.46 -23.12
C PRO A 339 -13.82 6.11 -21.68
N ALA A 340 -14.98 5.47 -21.56
CA ALA A 340 -15.40 4.86 -20.31
C ALA A 340 -14.56 3.60 -20.02
N ALA A 341 -14.33 3.28 -18.74
CA ALA A 341 -13.55 2.10 -18.34
C ALA A 341 -14.09 0.79 -18.95
N ALA A 342 -15.42 0.63 -18.98
CA ALA A 342 -16.06 -0.53 -19.62
C ALA A 342 -15.72 -0.65 -21.12
N THR A 343 -15.66 0.48 -21.85
CA THR A 343 -15.27 0.52 -23.26
C THR A 343 -13.79 0.19 -23.44
N VAL A 344 -12.93 0.67 -22.54
CA VAL A 344 -11.50 0.33 -22.51
C VAL A 344 -11.33 -1.17 -22.34
N LEU A 345 -11.97 -1.77 -21.33
CA LEU A 345 -11.86 -3.21 -21.06
C LEU A 345 -12.35 -4.05 -22.25
N SER A 346 -13.51 -3.71 -22.83
CA SER A 346 -14.03 -4.41 -24.02
C SER A 346 -13.07 -4.32 -25.20
N SER A 347 -12.52 -3.12 -25.46
CA SER A 347 -11.57 -2.90 -26.56
C SER A 347 -10.26 -3.67 -26.34
N PHE A 348 -9.81 -3.79 -25.09
CA PHE A 348 -8.63 -4.57 -24.73
C PHE A 348 -8.86 -6.07 -24.96
N ASP A 349 -10.00 -6.59 -24.49
CA ASP A 349 -10.40 -7.99 -24.67
C ASP A 349 -10.53 -8.32 -26.18
N GLU A 350 -11.14 -7.44 -26.97
CA GLU A 350 -11.21 -7.57 -28.44
C GLU A 350 -9.82 -7.60 -29.07
N THR A 351 -8.92 -6.69 -28.68
CA THR A 351 -7.54 -6.63 -29.21
C THR A 351 -6.77 -7.94 -28.96
N CYS A 352 -7.05 -8.61 -27.84
CA CYS A 352 -6.32 -9.81 -27.41
C CYS A 352 -7.01 -11.14 -27.77
N CYS A 353 -8.28 -11.13 -28.18
CA CYS A 353 -9.08 -12.37 -28.28
C CYS A 353 -8.62 -13.36 -29.37
N TYR A 354 -7.83 -12.90 -30.36
CA TYR A 354 -7.38 -13.72 -31.49
C TYR A 354 -6.12 -14.53 -31.19
N LEU A 355 -5.46 -14.28 -30.05
CA LEU A 355 -4.17 -14.87 -29.73
C LEU A 355 -4.29 -16.36 -29.40
N SER A 356 -3.46 -17.15 -30.07
CA SER A 356 -3.30 -18.58 -29.81
C SER A 356 -2.57 -18.83 -28.49
N SER A 357 -2.69 -20.06 -27.97
CA SER A 357 -1.90 -20.49 -26.80
C SER A 357 -0.39 -20.42 -27.04
N GLU A 358 0.07 -20.56 -28.30
CA GLU A 358 1.50 -20.42 -28.63
C GLU A 358 1.95 -18.97 -28.50
N GLU A 359 1.17 -18.01 -29.02
CA GLU A 359 1.45 -16.58 -28.93
C GLU A 359 1.42 -16.08 -27.48
N LEU A 360 0.46 -16.55 -26.67
CA LEU A 360 0.39 -16.20 -25.24
C LEU A 360 1.62 -16.69 -24.46
N ASN A 361 2.26 -17.78 -24.87
CA ASN A 361 3.46 -18.32 -24.24
C ASN A 361 4.76 -17.77 -24.83
N MET A 362 4.71 -16.88 -25.82
CA MET A 362 5.91 -16.27 -26.38
C MET A 362 6.64 -15.44 -25.32
N PRO A 363 7.99 -15.53 -25.26
CA PRO A 363 8.78 -14.76 -24.32
C PRO A 363 8.81 -13.29 -24.71
N LEU A 364 8.90 -12.41 -23.70
CA LEU A 364 9.09 -10.98 -23.96
C LEU A 364 10.49 -10.70 -24.52
N LYS A 365 10.56 -9.87 -25.57
CA LYS A 365 11.83 -9.41 -26.14
C LYS A 365 12.47 -8.28 -25.31
N ALA A 366 11.64 -7.38 -24.80
CA ALA A 366 12.00 -6.28 -23.91
C ALA A 366 11.17 -6.38 -22.64
N TYR A 367 11.71 -5.92 -21.51
CA TYR A 367 10.98 -6.00 -20.22
C TYR A 367 10.30 -4.68 -19.85
N ARG A 368 10.73 -3.56 -20.46
CA ARG A 368 10.24 -2.23 -20.15
C ARG A 368 10.30 -1.34 -21.37
N TRP A 369 9.25 -0.57 -21.58
CA TRP A 369 9.23 0.57 -22.48
C TRP A 369 9.15 1.87 -21.68
N ASP A 370 9.88 2.90 -22.11
CA ASP A 370 9.84 4.24 -21.52
C ASP A 370 10.14 5.29 -22.58
N ARG A 371 9.14 6.14 -22.89
CA ARG A 371 9.26 7.31 -23.79
C ARG A 371 9.97 6.98 -25.12
N GLY A 372 9.51 5.93 -25.78
CA GLY A 372 10.02 5.50 -27.09
C GLY A 372 11.28 4.63 -27.05
N ARG A 373 11.77 4.26 -25.85
CA ARG A 373 12.93 3.37 -25.69
C ARG A 373 12.53 2.06 -25.04
N PHE A 374 12.98 0.97 -25.63
CA PHE A 374 12.90 -0.36 -25.03
C PHE A 374 14.15 -0.64 -24.21
N SER A 375 13.95 -1.18 -23.02
CA SER A 375 15.01 -1.71 -22.17
C SER A 375 15.05 -3.22 -22.30
N TYR A 376 16.27 -3.74 -22.43
CA TYR A 376 16.58 -5.15 -22.59
C TYR A 376 17.45 -5.60 -21.42
N ARG A 377 17.37 -6.87 -21.06
CA ARG A 377 18.18 -7.41 -19.97
C ARG A 377 19.61 -7.65 -20.46
N ASP A 378 20.59 -7.20 -19.68
CA ASP A 378 22.02 -7.47 -19.92
C ASP A 378 22.41 -8.90 -19.54
N ALA A 379 21.61 -9.55 -18.68
CA ALA A 379 21.78 -10.93 -18.21
C ALA A 379 20.42 -11.66 -18.19
N PRO A 380 20.37 -12.99 -18.39
CA PRO A 380 19.13 -13.74 -18.30
C PRO A 380 18.56 -13.67 -16.87
N PRO A 381 17.22 -13.63 -16.70
CA PRO A 381 16.61 -13.64 -15.39
C PRO A 381 16.91 -14.94 -14.64
N GLU A 382 17.02 -14.85 -13.31
CA GLU A 382 17.18 -16.01 -12.45
C GLU A 382 15.80 -16.64 -12.22
N ASN A 383 15.61 -17.88 -12.67
CA ASN A 383 14.44 -18.67 -12.30
C ASN A 383 14.63 -19.16 -10.86
N LEU A 384 13.74 -18.75 -9.95
CA LEU A 384 13.67 -19.27 -8.58
C LEU A 384 12.32 -19.94 -8.33
#